data_AF-A0A2D7ZMA3-F1
#
_entry.id   AF-A0A2D7ZMA3-F1
#
_cell.length_a   1.000
_cell.length_b   1.000
_cell.length_c   1.000
_cell.angle_alpha   90.00
_cell.angle_beta   90.00
_cell.angle_gamma   90.00
#
_symmetry.space_group_name_H-M   'P 1'
#
loop_
_entity.id
_entity.type
_entity.pdbx_description
1 polymer ?
#
loop_
_entity_poly.entity_id
_entity_poly.type
_entity_poly.pdbx_seq_one_letter_code
_entity_poly.pdbx_strand_id
1 'polypeptide(L)'
;MPKSGRVYRQGQNGWDNFVKAGIVENEVFFTDDPIVTAHAIGKTKATIGECWPIDAAVAYTLASAGPDARLTSKDMVNQHTRMATAMMSGTVGYGSITDPRQESCGHDEIEGYNVVLHDIYCANGVIKISKYKKSTNDTSLKNKMSPDMLAMMSFRVKRTWWTRNMQDRNWNNKGKHVNYIRLLQTDKFLPIKKLAEQTFGTKKWHLSEDHAPYEVQFTRGECAWADDPDKRCAHHEPQPYDGWAMVRAVDDYGDIVEFGSRDEDGNPIPAFEKIWKRGKNVRAVHSGWNRKMFEKKNLENSSPERVVLWDRVSRGLGNTVPEKDVIKAINAACRRMTARNFNVVTKIGLRNSATYHWKEWDWLYTLKAWIAQTSKKNRKEHDLVNGWKWTKYQSRMSYGYEIAKFKWVPGKVNDEYDSATHKSVQWKKGVAVTTYTTPPAVKDTFRVWKIKISTGYYGGKEMPWVWKTKEEAEQYLSFNTMLAGRTGAVNSGQRVWDGSLGQELLDSYDGFSVVSVDFAERLEMDMGVDPEELPTATEVFEALMWGTPQEFDAAYALLSENAQSHWKRPEIKNVEENDTGGQEVVAA
;
A
#
# COMPACT_ATOMS: atom_id res chain seq x y z
N MET A 1 -5.11 -22.90 -1.23
CA MET A 1 -4.37 -21.83 -1.96
C MET A 1 -3.85 -22.40 -3.28
N PRO A 2 -4.16 -21.80 -4.45
CA PRO A 2 -3.62 -22.29 -5.71
C PRO A 2 -2.12 -22.07 -5.75
N LYS A 3 -1.34 -23.08 -6.15
CA LYS A 3 0.10 -22.96 -6.41
C LYS A 3 0.32 -21.83 -7.40
N SER A 4 1.13 -20.84 -7.05
CA SER A 4 1.50 -19.67 -7.87
C SER A 4 2.27 -20.12 -9.12
N GLY A 5 1.55 -20.64 -10.12
CA GLY A 5 2.13 -21.08 -11.38
C GLY A 5 2.84 -19.94 -12.07
N ARG A 6 4.19 -19.96 -12.08
CA ARG A 6 5.14 -19.10 -12.82
C ARG A 6 4.47 -17.86 -13.41
N VAL A 7 4.03 -16.95 -12.55
CA VAL A 7 3.28 -15.79 -13.03
C VAL A 7 4.28 -14.85 -13.67
N TYR A 8 4.03 -14.49 -14.92
CA TYR A 8 4.76 -13.53 -15.76
C TYR A 8 4.71 -12.09 -15.19
N ARG A 9 5.00 -11.91 -13.89
CA ARG A 9 5.14 -10.60 -13.24
C ARG A 9 6.53 -10.09 -13.55
N GLN A 10 6.62 -9.30 -14.61
CA GLN A 10 7.92 -8.89 -15.13
C GLN A 10 8.18 -7.38 -14.98
N GLY A 11 7.21 -6.57 -14.54
CA GLY A 11 7.45 -5.22 -14.03
C GLY A 11 7.09 -5.11 -12.54
N GLN A 12 7.75 -4.20 -11.81
CA GLN A 12 7.52 -3.97 -10.36
C GLN A 12 7.00 -2.55 -10.08
N ASN A 13 6.53 -1.84 -11.11
CA ASN A 13 5.93 -0.53 -10.94
C ASN A 13 4.42 -0.70 -10.81
N GLY A 14 3.85 0.03 -9.85
CA GLY A 14 2.41 0.11 -9.64
C GLY A 14 1.79 1.25 -10.46
N TRP A 15 0.45 1.26 -10.48
CA TRP A 15 -0.36 2.25 -11.19
C TRP A 15 0.03 3.71 -10.86
N ASP A 16 0.29 4.02 -9.60
CA ASP A 16 0.58 5.40 -9.17
C ASP A 16 1.87 5.94 -9.79
N ASN A 17 2.88 5.07 -9.97
CA ASN A 17 4.09 5.45 -10.71
C ASN A 17 3.77 5.67 -12.19
N PHE A 18 2.87 4.88 -12.79
CA PHE A 18 2.47 5.06 -14.18
C PHE A 18 1.66 6.33 -14.42
N VAL A 19 0.86 6.77 -13.43
CA VAL A 19 0.20 8.09 -13.46
C VAL A 19 1.27 9.19 -13.51
N LYS A 20 2.29 9.12 -12.65
CA LYS A 20 3.44 10.05 -12.70
C LYS A 20 4.21 10.03 -14.02
N ALA A 21 4.22 8.88 -14.73
CA ALA A 21 4.82 8.77 -16.06
C ALA A 21 3.93 9.31 -17.19
N GLY A 22 2.66 9.63 -16.91
CA GLY A 22 1.67 10.04 -17.91
C GLY A 22 1.18 8.92 -18.83
N ILE A 23 1.53 7.65 -18.58
CA ILE A 23 1.13 6.52 -19.44
C ILE A 23 -0.23 5.93 -19.06
N VAL A 24 -0.81 6.39 -17.96
CA VAL A 24 -2.20 6.16 -17.52
C VAL A 24 -2.68 7.43 -16.81
N GLU A 25 -3.98 7.62 -16.69
CA GLU A 25 -4.58 8.76 -15.99
C GLU A 25 -5.56 8.29 -14.90
N ASN A 26 -6.10 9.24 -14.15
CA ASN A 26 -7.13 8.99 -13.13
C ASN A 26 -8.56 9.15 -13.67
N GLU A 27 -8.70 9.47 -14.96
CA GLU A 27 -9.98 9.67 -15.65
C GLU A 27 -10.14 8.64 -16.77
N VAL A 28 -11.39 8.41 -17.19
CA VAL A 28 -11.75 7.55 -18.32
C VAL A 28 -12.57 8.36 -19.32
N PHE A 29 -12.48 8.04 -20.61
CA PHE A 29 -13.09 8.88 -21.66
C PHE A 29 -14.57 8.63 -21.91
N PHE A 30 -15.12 7.51 -21.44
CA PHE A 30 -16.50 7.09 -21.77
C PHE A 30 -17.56 7.62 -20.80
N THR A 31 -17.17 8.30 -19.71
CA THR A 31 -18.11 8.74 -18.66
C THR A 31 -17.49 9.81 -17.77
N ASP A 32 -18.28 10.81 -17.41
CA ASP A 32 -17.94 11.83 -16.42
C ASP A 32 -18.41 11.47 -15.00
N ASP A 33 -19.16 10.37 -14.83
CA ASP A 33 -19.61 9.89 -13.53
C ASP A 33 -18.40 9.49 -12.65
N PRO A 34 -18.09 10.23 -11.57
CA PRO A 34 -16.90 10.00 -10.76
C PRO A 34 -16.92 8.65 -10.06
N ILE A 35 -18.12 8.09 -9.78
CA ILE A 35 -18.24 6.74 -9.22
C ILE A 35 -17.75 5.73 -10.25
N VAL A 36 -18.20 5.85 -11.49
CA VAL A 36 -17.80 4.92 -12.56
C VAL A 36 -16.31 5.03 -12.82
N THR A 37 -15.78 6.25 -12.90
CA THR A 37 -14.35 6.51 -13.12
C THR A 37 -13.49 5.89 -12.03
N ALA A 38 -13.80 6.17 -10.75
CA ALA A 38 -13.04 5.64 -9.62
C ALA A 38 -13.04 4.10 -9.58
N HIS A 39 -14.18 3.48 -9.91
CA HIS A 39 -14.30 2.03 -9.94
C HIS A 39 -13.60 1.41 -11.14
N ALA A 40 -13.75 1.99 -12.34
CA ALA A 40 -13.09 1.51 -13.55
C ALA A 40 -11.57 1.55 -13.40
N ILE A 41 -11.02 2.68 -12.95
CA ILE A 41 -9.57 2.83 -12.70
C ILE A 41 -9.13 1.97 -11.53
N GLY A 42 -9.86 2.00 -10.41
CA GLY A 42 -9.54 1.25 -9.21
C GLY A 42 -9.51 -0.27 -9.45
N LYS A 43 -10.50 -0.79 -10.20
CA LYS A 43 -10.54 -2.20 -10.60
C LYS A 43 -9.40 -2.52 -11.54
N THR A 44 -9.17 -1.72 -12.57
CA THR A 44 -8.06 -1.89 -13.51
C THR A 44 -6.71 -1.93 -12.77
N LYS A 45 -6.48 -1.00 -11.84
CA LYS A 45 -5.30 -0.95 -10.95
C LYS A 45 -5.14 -2.23 -10.12
N ALA A 46 -6.20 -2.66 -9.44
CA ALA A 46 -6.16 -3.86 -8.59
C ALA A 46 -5.94 -5.15 -9.40
N THR A 47 -6.54 -5.20 -10.59
CA THR A 47 -6.52 -6.34 -11.49
C THR A 47 -5.17 -6.51 -12.18
N ILE A 48 -4.58 -5.43 -12.70
CA ILE A 48 -3.28 -5.47 -13.37
C ILE A 48 -2.14 -5.55 -12.34
N GLY A 49 -2.29 -4.85 -11.21
CA GLY A 49 -1.28 -4.79 -10.17
C GLY A 49 0.07 -4.25 -10.66
N GLU A 50 1.16 -4.84 -10.17
CA GLU A 50 2.51 -4.54 -10.66
C GLU A 50 2.74 -5.19 -12.04
N CYS A 51 3.09 -4.37 -13.02
CA CYS A 51 3.21 -4.82 -14.41
C CYS A 51 4.24 -4.00 -15.20
N TRP A 52 4.37 -4.30 -16.49
CA TRP A 52 5.17 -3.49 -17.40
C TRP A 52 4.42 -2.19 -17.79
N PRO A 53 5.14 -1.10 -18.13
CA PRO A 53 4.53 0.13 -18.64
C PRO A 53 3.48 -0.11 -19.74
N ILE A 54 3.80 -0.95 -20.72
CA ILE A 54 2.88 -1.23 -21.84
C ILE A 54 1.64 -2.03 -21.41
N ASP A 55 1.73 -2.84 -20.36
CA ASP A 55 0.58 -3.59 -19.85
C ASP A 55 -0.41 -2.62 -19.18
N ALA A 56 0.09 -1.69 -18.36
CA ALA A 56 -0.71 -0.64 -17.74
C ALA A 56 -1.37 0.28 -18.78
N ALA A 57 -0.60 0.76 -19.77
CA ALA A 57 -1.12 1.67 -20.79
C ALA A 57 -2.20 1.03 -21.68
N VAL A 58 -2.04 -0.26 -22.04
CA VAL A 58 -3.06 -0.98 -22.81
C VAL A 58 -4.29 -1.27 -21.95
N ALA A 59 -4.11 -1.66 -20.68
CA ALA A 59 -5.22 -1.86 -19.76
C ALA A 59 -6.03 -0.57 -19.54
N TYR A 60 -5.34 0.55 -19.33
CA TYR A 60 -5.94 1.87 -19.24
C TYR A 60 -6.68 2.25 -20.53
N THR A 61 -6.08 2.01 -21.70
CA THR A 61 -6.72 2.30 -23.00
C THR A 61 -8.02 1.52 -23.17
N LEU A 62 -8.03 0.23 -22.82
CA LEU A 62 -9.22 -0.61 -22.89
C LEU A 62 -10.29 -0.21 -21.86
N ALA A 63 -9.87 0.08 -20.63
CA ALA A 63 -10.78 0.54 -19.58
C ALA A 63 -11.41 1.89 -19.92
N SER A 64 -10.62 2.81 -20.49
CA SER A 64 -11.07 4.17 -20.84
C SER A 64 -11.95 4.22 -22.08
N ALA A 65 -11.90 3.20 -22.93
CA ALA A 65 -12.80 3.07 -24.07
C ALA A 65 -14.22 2.63 -23.65
N GLY A 66 -14.37 2.03 -22.46
CA GLY A 66 -15.66 1.68 -21.89
C GLY A 66 -16.12 0.24 -22.16
N PRO A 67 -17.35 -0.11 -21.70
CA PRO A 67 -17.82 -1.49 -21.64
C PRO A 67 -18.04 -2.17 -22.98
N ASP A 68 -18.54 -1.42 -23.97
CA ASP A 68 -18.91 -1.94 -25.29
C ASP A 68 -17.78 -1.80 -26.32
N ALA A 69 -16.67 -1.16 -25.94
CA ALA A 69 -15.57 -0.91 -26.85
C ALA A 69 -14.81 -2.19 -27.21
N ARG A 70 -14.60 -2.37 -28.51
CA ARG A 70 -13.80 -3.46 -29.08
C ARG A 70 -12.69 -2.85 -29.92
N LEU A 71 -11.48 -2.87 -29.39
CA LEU A 71 -10.34 -2.19 -30.02
C LEU A 71 -9.42 -3.21 -30.70
N THR A 72 -9.00 -2.94 -31.93
CA THR A 72 -7.87 -3.62 -32.53
C THR A 72 -6.56 -3.10 -31.94
N SER A 73 -5.43 -3.78 -32.20
CA SER A 73 -4.13 -3.26 -31.79
C SER A 73 -3.76 -1.94 -32.46
N LYS A 74 -4.36 -1.60 -33.60
CA LYS A 74 -4.18 -0.31 -34.27
C LYS A 74 -4.95 0.80 -33.55
N ASP A 75 -6.19 0.51 -33.15
CA ASP A 75 -7.03 1.48 -32.43
C ASP A 75 -6.45 1.83 -31.05
N MET A 76 -5.65 0.93 -30.48
CA MET A 76 -4.93 1.17 -29.22
C MET A 76 -3.62 1.96 -29.38
N VAL A 77 -3.24 2.37 -30.60
CA VAL A 77 -2.08 3.25 -30.81
C VAL A 77 -2.47 4.68 -30.44
N ASN A 78 -2.03 5.13 -29.27
CA ASN A 78 -2.29 6.46 -28.74
C ASN A 78 -1.06 6.97 -27.98
N GLN A 79 -1.15 8.17 -27.40
CA GLN A 79 -0.04 8.78 -26.69
C GLN A 79 0.45 7.91 -25.51
N HIS A 80 -0.47 7.32 -24.74
CA HIS A 80 -0.13 6.46 -23.61
C HIS A 80 0.64 5.21 -24.04
N THR A 81 0.18 4.49 -25.07
CA THR A 81 0.86 3.28 -25.55
C THR A 81 2.17 3.59 -26.26
N ARG A 82 2.29 4.75 -26.92
CA ARG A 82 3.55 5.26 -27.49
C ARG A 82 4.59 5.53 -26.42
N MET A 83 4.24 6.31 -25.40
CA MET A 83 5.13 6.62 -24.27
C MET A 83 5.51 5.37 -23.50
N ALA A 84 4.56 4.48 -23.22
CA ALA A 84 4.83 3.21 -22.58
C ALA A 84 5.78 2.35 -23.44
N THR A 85 5.63 2.33 -24.77
CA THR A 85 6.55 1.62 -25.66
C THR A 85 7.95 2.24 -25.64
N ALA A 86 8.08 3.56 -25.59
CA ALA A 86 9.38 4.22 -25.40
C ALA A 86 10.02 3.80 -24.06
N MET A 87 9.27 3.73 -22.97
CA MET A 87 9.77 3.20 -21.69
C MET A 87 10.22 1.74 -21.81
N MET A 88 9.55 0.93 -22.65
CA MET A 88 9.92 -0.48 -22.88
C MET A 88 11.29 -0.67 -23.55
N SER A 89 11.98 0.39 -23.99
CA SER A 89 13.37 0.32 -24.46
C SER A 89 14.36 -0.12 -23.35
N GLY A 90 14.00 0.13 -22.08
CA GLY A 90 14.85 -0.08 -20.93
C GLY A 90 15.73 1.12 -20.54
N THR A 91 15.59 2.27 -21.22
CA THR A 91 16.37 3.49 -20.96
C THR A 91 15.66 4.47 -20.02
N VAL A 92 14.42 4.19 -19.63
CA VAL A 92 13.62 4.99 -18.69
C VAL A 92 13.43 4.19 -17.41
N GLY A 93 13.77 4.77 -16.26
CA GLY A 93 13.69 4.11 -14.96
C GLY A 93 13.02 4.95 -13.90
N TYR A 94 12.53 4.28 -12.85
CA TYR A 94 11.94 4.93 -11.67
C TYR A 94 12.86 4.78 -10.46
N GLY A 95 13.00 5.86 -9.71
CA GLY A 95 13.62 5.88 -8.38
C GLY A 95 14.27 7.21 -8.05
N SER A 96 15.00 7.23 -6.93
CA SER A 96 15.78 8.36 -6.47
C SER A 96 17.01 8.59 -7.34
N ILE A 97 17.16 9.80 -7.88
CA ILE A 97 18.31 10.27 -8.66
C ILE A 97 18.55 11.76 -8.40
N THR A 98 19.74 12.29 -8.66
CA THR A 98 20.01 13.75 -8.60
C THR A 98 18.97 14.55 -9.41
N ASP A 99 18.42 15.61 -8.82
CA ASP A 99 17.49 16.51 -9.51
C ASP A 99 18.24 17.43 -10.51
N PRO A 100 18.02 17.30 -11.82
CA PRO A 100 18.67 18.14 -12.83
C PRO A 100 18.15 19.59 -12.84
N ARG A 101 17.14 19.91 -12.04
CA ARG A 101 16.62 21.28 -11.88
C ARG A 101 17.36 22.06 -10.80
N GLN A 102 18.10 21.38 -9.94
CA GLN A 102 18.88 22.02 -8.90
C GLN A 102 20.03 22.80 -9.54
N GLU A 103 20.23 24.03 -9.09
CA GLU A 103 21.30 24.88 -9.60
C GLU A 103 22.65 24.45 -9.03
N SER A 104 23.70 24.73 -9.80
CA SER A 104 25.08 24.48 -9.43
C SER A 104 25.75 25.80 -9.07
N CYS A 105 26.64 25.79 -8.07
CA CYS A 105 27.31 27.00 -7.61
C CYS A 105 28.30 27.59 -8.64
N GLY A 106 28.72 26.79 -9.63
CA GLY A 106 29.62 27.17 -10.71
C GLY A 106 31.05 27.48 -10.28
N HIS A 107 31.39 27.33 -9.00
CA HIS A 107 32.68 27.73 -8.45
C HIS A 107 33.75 26.65 -8.63
N ASP A 108 33.74 25.62 -7.79
CA ASP A 108 34.74 24.56 -7.81
C ASP A 108 34.06 23.20 -7.81
N GLU A 109 33.59 22.80 -8.99
CA GLU A 109 32.76 21.61 -9.22
C GLU A 109 33.57 20.45 -9.76
N ILE A 110 34.68 20.14 -9.08
CA ILE A 110 35.59 19.08 -9.49
C ILE A 110 35.22 17.79 -8.75
N GLU A 111 34.73 16.79 -9.47
CA GLU A 111 34.65 15.43 -8.95
C GLU A 111 36.01 14.73 -9.08
N GLY A 112 36.71 14.55 -7.97
CA GLY A 112 38.08 14.06 -8.01
C GLY A 112 38.65 13.68 -6.67
N TYR A 113 39.98 13.74 -6.60
CA TYR A 113 40.74 13.41 -5.42
C TYR A 113 41.73 14.52 -5.12
N ASN A 114 41.72 14.98 -3.87
CA ASN A 114 42.82 15.72 -3.28
C ASN A 114 43.95 14.72 -3.00
N VAL A 115 45.07 14.88 -3.68
CA VAL A 115 46.26 14.04 -3.55
C VAL A 115 47.31 14.84 -2.81
N VAL A 116 47.81 14.29 -1.71
CA VAL A 116 48.88 14.89 -0.91
C VAL A 116 50.07 13.95 -0.91
N LEU A 117 51.17 14.36 -1.52
CA LEU A 117 52.42 13.61 -1.48
C LEU A 117 52.92 13.52 -0.04
N HIS A 118 53.34 12.32 0.35
CA HIS A 118 53.97 12.11 1.64
C HIS A 118 55.35 12.78 1.72
N ASP A 119 55.99 12.66 2.88
CA ASP A 119 57.30 13.26 3.08
C ASP A 119 58.35 12.62 2.16
N ILE A 120 59.27 13.46 1.66
CA ILE A 120 60.39 13.03 0.84
C ILE A 120 61.62 13.01 1.74
N TYR A 121 62.31 11.87 1.80
CA TYR A 121 63.49 11.69 2.65
C TYR A 121 64.49 10.76 1.97
N CYS A 122 65.72 10.72 2.48
CA CYS A 122 66.75 9.80 2.00
C CYS A 122 67.04 8.73 3.05
N ALA A 123 67.03 7.47 2.62
CA ALA A 123 67.42 6.34 3.45
C ALA A 123 68.36 5.43 2.64
N ASN A 124 69.52 5.10 3.21
CA ASN A 124 70.57 4.30 2.56
C ASN A 124 71.00 4.84 1.18
N GLY A 125 71.12 6.17 1.05
CA GLY A 125 71.54 6.83 -0.19
C GLY A 125 70.50 6.82 -1.32
N VAL A 126 69.25 6.49 -1.02
CA VAL A 126 68.12 6.45 -1.96
C VAL A 126 66.98 7.33 -1.45
N ILE A 127 66.48 8.21 -2.31
CA ILE A 127 65.34 9.10 -2.04
C ILE A 127 64.03 8.29 -2.08
N LYS A 128 63.19 8.49 -1.08
CA LYS A 128 61.91 7.79 -0.88
C LYS A 128 60.79 8.79 -0.61
N ILE A 129 59.57 8.39 -0.95
CA ILE A 129 58.33 9.09 -0.56
C ILE A 129 57.50 8.10 0.25
N SER A 130 57.26 8.38 1.53
CA SER A 130 56.52 7.47 2.41
C SER A 130 55.87 8.21 3.57
N LYS A 131 54.72 7.70 4.02
CA LYS A 131 54.03 8.14 5.24
C LYS A 131 54.88 7.93 6.49
N TYR A 132 55.63 6.84 6.53
CA TYR A 132 56.41 6.42 7.69
C TYR A 132 57.88 6.78 7.50
N LYS A 133 58.40 7.65 8.37
CA LYS A 133 59.85 7.76 8.59
C LYS A 133 60.29 6.48 9.31
N LYS A 134 61.20 5.71 8.70
CA LYS A 134 61.63 4.42 9.27
C LYS A 134 62.75 4.61 10.29
N SER A 135 63.42 5.77 10.34
CA SER A 135 64.44 6.07 11.35
C SER A 135 64.38 7.52 11.87
N THR A 136 64.89 7.73 13.08
CA THR A 136 65.08 9.06 13.70
C THR A 136 66.13 9.93 12.98
N ASN A 137 66.93 9.34 12.10
CA ASN A 137 67.97 10.03 11.34
C ASN A 137 67.51 10.47 9.93
N ASP A 138 66.25 10.19 9.56
CA ASP A 138 65.71 10.53 8.24
C ASP A 138 65.44 12.05 8.17
N THR A 139 66.26 12.78 7.42
CA THR A 139 66.05 14.22 7.20
C THR A 139 64.89 14.44 6.23
N SER A 140 63.84 15.11 6.70
CA SER A 140 62.67 15.51 5.89
C SER A 140 63.02 16.60 4.90
N LEU A 141 62.57 16.47 3.65
CA LEU A 141 62.68 17.53 2.66
C LEU A 141 61.69 18.67 2.91
N LYS A 142 60.53 18.40 3.54
CA LYS A 142 59.49 19.41 3.77
C LYS A 142 60.02 20.64 4.52
N ASN A 143 60.93 20.45 5.47
CA ASN A 143 61.53 21.54 6.25
C ASN A 143 62.45 22.46 5.43
N LYS A 144 62.80 22.07 4.19
CA LYS A 144 63.67 22.81 3.28
C LYS A 144 62.94 23.34 2.05
N MET A 145 61.64 23.05 1.92
CA MET A 145 60.81 23.52 0.82
C MET A 145 60.35 24.96 1.05
N SER A 146 60.22 25.74 -0.03
CA SER A 146 59.50 27.00 0.03
C SER A 146 57.99 26.76 0.22
N PRO A 147 57.22 27.77 0.67
CA PRO A 147 55.76 27.67 0.75
C PRO A 147 55.11 27.21 -0.57
N ASP A 148 55.58 27.71 -1.72
CA ASP A 148 55.05 27.32 -3.03
C ASP A 148 55.32 25.84 -3.37
N MET A 149 56.50 25.33 -3.01
CA MET A 149 56.82 23.91 -3.20
C MET A 149 56.01 23.01 -2.27
N LEU A 150 55.77 23.44 -1.03
CA LEU A 150 54.87 22.75 -0.11
C LEU A 150 53.43 22.73 -0.66
N ALA A 151 52.96 23.82 -1.24
CA ALA A 151 51.65 23.88 -1.88
C ALA A 151 51.56 22.91 -3.08
N MET A 152 52.62 22.79 -3.89
CA MET A 152 52.68 21.83 -5.00
C MET A 152 52.60 20.38 -4.56
N MET A 153 52.99 20.04 -3.32
CA MET A 153 52.85 18.68 -2.78
C MET A 153 51.39 18.24 -2.60
N SER A 154 50.44 19.19 -2.65
CA SER A 154 49.00 18.93 -2.68
C SER A 154 48.41 19.33 -4.03
N PHE A 155 47.71 18.43 -4.69
CA PHE A 155 47.08 18.72 -5.98
C PHE A 155 45.81 17.91 -6.18
N ARG A 156 44.95 18.41 -7.08
CA ARG A 156 43.68 17.78 -7.41
C ARG A 156 43.76 17.00 -8.70
N VAL A 157 43.18 15.81 -8.70
CA VAL A 157 43.14 14.92 -9.86
C VAL A 157 41.69 14.55 -10.13
N LYS A 158 41.22 14.74 -11.37
CA LYS A 158 39.87 14.33 -11.77
C LYS A 158 39.66 12.83 -11.53
N ARG A 159 38.47 12.45 -11.07
CA ARG A 159 38.11 11.05 -10.77
C ARG A 159 38.33 10.13 -11.96
N THR A 160 37.97 10.57 -13.17
CA THR A 160 38.14 9.80 -14.41
C THR A 160 39.61 9.48 -14.69
N TRP A 161 40.49 10.48 -14.57
CA TRP A 161 41.92 10.28 -14.70
C TRP A 161 42.48 9.34 -13.63
N TRP A 162 42.00 9.48 -12.38
CA TRP A 162 42.39 8.60 -11.27
C TRP A 162 41.99 7.15 -11.54
N THR A 163 40.72 6.88 -11.81
CA THR A 163 40.23 5.52 -12.06
C THR A 163 40.97 4.85 -13.23
N ARG A 164 41.27 5.60 -14.29
CA ARG A 164 41.98 5.07 -15.48
C ARG A 164 43.47 4.81 -15.23
N ASN A 165 44.17 5.73 -14.57
CA ASN A 165 45.63 5.70 -14.48
C ASN A 165 46.16 5.16 -13.14
N MET A 166 45.35 5.17 -12.10
CA MET A 166 45.75 4.79 -10.73
C MET A 166 45.04 3.52 -10.22
N GLN A 167 43.93 3.10 -10.84
CA GLN A 167 43.03 2.07 -10.31
C GLN A 167 42.89 0.84 -11.22
N ASP A 168 43.94 0.48 -11.97
CA ASP A 168 43.97 -0.80 -12.69
C ASP A 168 43.90 -1.93 -11.64
N ARG A 169 42.74 -2.61 -11.59
CA ARG A 169 42.19 -3.35 -10.44
C ARG A 169 42.97 -4.58 -9.99
N ASN A 170 44.09 -4.90 -10.62
CA ASN A 170 44.98 -5.93 -10.13
C ASN A 170 45.98 -5.30 -9.14
N TRP A 171 45.56 -5.17 -7.88
CA TRP A 171 46.49 -4.99 -6.75
C TRP A 171 47.57 -6.09 -6.73
N ASN A 172 47.33 -7.22 -7.42
CA ASN A 172 48.27 -8.32 -7.60
C ASN A 172 49.14 -8.22 -8.88
N ASN A 173 48.91 -7.27 -9.80
CA ASN A 173 49.83 -7.00 -10.90
C ASN A 173 50.84 -5.96 -10.43
N LYS A 174 52.06 -6.46 -10.13
CA LYS A 174 53.26 -5.74 -9.67
C LYS A 174 53.78 -4.62 -10.60
N GLY A 175 52.93 -3.91 -11.34
CA GLY A 175 53.38 -3.12 -12.51
C GLY A 175 52.73 -1.77 -12.75
N LYS A 176 51.76 -1.29 -11.95
CA LYS A 176 51.09 -0.01 -12.23
C LYS A 176 50.76 0.81 -10.98
N HIS A 177 51.76 1.07 -10.14
CA HIS A 177 51.70 2.27 -9.32
C HIS A 177 51.92 3.47 -10.23
N VAL A 178 51.23 4.59 -9.98
CA VAL A 178 51.62 5.84 -10.64
C VAL A 178 53.07 6.07 -10.31
N ASN A 179 53.89 6.07 -11.37
CA ASN A 179 55.29 6.32 -11.26
C ASN A 179 55.43 7.79 -10.87
N TYR A 180 55.37 8.07 -9.57
CA TYR A 180 55.48 9.41 -9.01
C TYR A 180 56.81 10.06 -9.42
N ILE A 181 57.83 9.27 -9.79
CA ILE A 181 59.05 9.81 -10.39
C ILE A 181 58.73 10.46 -11.74
N ARG A 182 57.84 9.89 -12.56
CA ARG A 182 57.34 10.54 -13.79
C ARG A 182 56.55 11.81 -13.48
N LEU A 183 55.73 11.81 -12.42
CA LEU A 183 55.05 13.04 -11.99
C LEU A 183 56.08 14.12 -11.61
N LEU A 184 57.08 13.77 -10.80
CA LEU A 184 58.20 14.62 -10.40
C LEU A 184 59.13 15.02 -11.56
N GLN A 185 59.01 14.40 -12.73
CA GLN A 185 59.73 14.78 -13.95
C GLN A 185 58.97 15.83 -14.76
N THR A 186 57.68 16.05 -14.52
CA THR A 186 56.93 17.11 -15.21
C THR A 186 57.40 18.50 -14.78
N ASP A 187 57.29 19.49 -15.67
CA ASP A 187 57.78 20.86 -15.42
C ASP A 187 57.24 21.46 -14.10
N LYS A 188 55.98 21.13 -13.76
CA LYS A 188 55.34 21.59 -12.53
C LYS A 188 56.01 21.06 -11.26
N PHE A 189 56.44 19.80 -11.24
CA PHE A 189 56.98 19.16 -10.03
C PHE A 189 58.50 18.97 -10.07
N LEU A 190 59.14 19.26 -11.19
CA LEU A 190 60.59 19.19 -11.37
C LEU A 190 61.39 20.01 -10.34
N PRO A 191 60.94 21.20 -9.87
CA PRO A 191 61.64 21.93 -8.82
C PRO A 191 61.77 21.12 -7.51
N ILE A 192 60.73 20.39 -7.11
CA ILE A 192 60.74 19.53 -5.91
C ILE A 192 61.77 18.41 -6.07
N LYS A 193 61.81 17.79 -7.26
CA LYS A 193 62.78 16.74 -7.57
C LYS A 193 64.21 17.24 -7.47
N LYS A 194 64.51 18.39 -8.11
CA LYS A 194 65.84 19.01 -8.08
C LYS A 194 66.27 19.36 -6.66
N LEU A 195 65.36 19.92 -5.86
CA LEU A 195 65.62 20.23 -4.46
C LEU A 195 65.93 18.96 -3.64
N ALA A 196 65.18 17.87 -3.85
CA ALA A 196 65.44 16.59 -3.20
C ALA A 196 66.84 16.05 -3.52
N GLU A 197 67.19 16.03 -4.81
CA GLU A 197 68.49 15.52 -5.29
C GLU A 197 69.66 16.37 -4.77
N GLN A 198 69.50 17.69 -4.75
CA GLN A 198 70.48 18.62 -4.18
C GLN A 198 70.61 18.45 -2.67
N THR A 199 69.48 18.33 -1.96
CA THR A 199 69.44 18.23 -0.49
C THR A 199 70.08 16.94 0.01
N PHE A 200 69.86 15.83 -0.69
CA PHE A 200 70.29 14.51 -0.26
C PHE A 200 71.57 14.02 -0.96
N GLY A 201 72.11 14.79 -1.92
CA GLY A 201 73.35 14.47 -2.61
C GLY A 201 73.29 13.19 -3.46
N THR A 202 72.11 12.77 -3.89
CA THR A 202 71.90 11.54 -4.67
C THR A 202 70.79 11.73 -5.70
N LYS A 203 70.90 11.04 -6.84
CA LYS A 203 69.85 10.98 -7.88
C LYS A 203 69.11 9.64 -7.87
N LYS A 204 69.42 8.77 -6.91
CA LYS A 204 68.79 7.45 -6.79
C LYS A 204 67.44 7.63 -6.12
N TRP A 205 66.37 7.28 -6.83
CA TRP A 205 65.01 7.26 -6.31
C TRP A 205 64.55 5.82 -6.14
N HIS A 206 63.98 5.51 -4.98
CA HIS A 206 63.30 4.24 -4.77
C HIS A 206 61.96 4.31 -5.49
N LEU A 207 61.53 3.21 -6.10
CA LEU A 207 60.15 2.96 -6.52
C LEU A 207 59.54 2.09 -5.41
N SER A 208 58.96 2.70 -4.38
CA SER A 208 58.42 1.95 -3.24
C SER A 208 57.23 1.08 -3.67
N GLU A 209 57.29 -0.23 -3.41
CA GLU A 209 56.18 -1.19 -3.57
C GLU A 209 55.31 -1.30 -2.29
N ASP A 210 55.84 -0.92 -1.12
CA ASP A 210 55.23 -1.29 0.16
C ASP A 210 54.12 -0.34 0.64
N HIS A 211 54.17 0.93 0.25
CA HIS A 211 53.19 1.95 0.66
C HIS A 211 52.93 2.98 -0.45
N ALA A 212 51.68 3.45 -0.56
CA ALA A 212 51.32 4.53 -1.47
C ALA A 212 52.14 5.80 -1.12
N PRO A 213 52.76 6.49 -2.10
CA PRO A 213 53.58 7.67 -1.86
C PRO A 213 52.76 8.94 -1.59
N TYR A 214 51.44 8.79 -1.46
CA TYR A 214 50.49 9.88 -1.27
C TYR A 214 49.29 9.45 -0.41
N GLU A 215 48.69 10.44 0.23
CA GLU A 215 47.34 10.38 0.78
C GLU A 215 46.34 10.88 -0.26
N VAL A 216 45.16 10.24 -0.30
CA VAL A 216 44.12 10.52 -1.29
C VAL A 216 42.81 10.71 -0.54
N GLN A 217 42.18 11.85 -0.74
CA GLN A 217 40.86 12.13 -0.20
C GLN A 217 39.93 12.51 -1.34
N PHE A 218 38.78 11.84 -1.44
CA PHE A 218 37.77 12.22 -2.42
C PHE A 218 37.27 13.64 -2.14
N THR A 219 37.11 14.43 -3.19
CA THR A 219 36.60 15.80 -3.12
C THR A 219 35.59 16.04 -4.22
N ARG A 220 34.60 16.87 -3.94
CA ARG A 220 33.71 17.48 -4.93
C ARG A 220 34.11 18.93 -5.24
N GLY A 221 35.25 19.37 -4.71
CA GLY A 221 35.69 20.75 -4.70
C GLY A 221 35.03 21.60 -3.61
N GLU A 222 35.14 22.91 -3.73
CA GLU A 222 34.67 23.91 -2.79
C GLU A 222 33.37 24.57 -3.24
N CYS A 223 32.32 24.43 -2.44
CA CYS A 223 31.01 25.03 -2.71
C CYS A 223 31.03 26.52 -2.37
N ALA A 224 30.71 27.39 -3.34
CA ALA A 224 30.55 28.82 -3.06
C ALA A 224 29.32 29.15 -2.19
N TRP A 225 28.42 28.18 -2.01
CA TRP A 225 27.23 28.32 -1.17
C TRP A 225 27.37 27.59 0.17
N ALA A 226 28.58 27.19 0.57
CA ALA A 226 28.79 26.46 1.83
C ALA A 226 28.27 27.23 3.06
N ASP A 227 28.30 28.57 3.01
CA ASP A 227 27.86 29.46 4.08
C ASP A 227 26.44 30.02 3.86
N ASP A 228 25.76 29.67 2.76
CA ASP A 228 24.41 30.14 2.42
C ASP A 228 23.38 29.02 2.71
N PRO A 229 22.68 29.03 3.86
CA PRO A 229 21.80 27.95 4.27
C PRO A 229 20.55 27.79 3.39
N ASP A 230 20.21 28.82 2.61
CA ASP A 230 19.04 28.83 1.72
C ASP A 230 19.37 28.26 0.33
N LYS A 231 20.65 28.01 0.03
CA LYS A 231 21.10 27.45 -1.24
C LYS A 231 21.73 26.09 -1.07
N ARG A 232 21.43 25.19 -2.01
CA ARG A 232 22.04 23.86 -2.08
C ARG A 232 22.61 23.64 -3.45
N CYS A 233 23.91 23.37 -3.53
CA CYS A 233 24.59 23.14 -4.80
C CYS A 233 24.33 21.73 -5.32
N ALA A 234 23.85 21.61 -6.55
CA ALA A 234 23.58 20.33 -7.20
C ALA A 234 24.80 19.40 -7.28
N HIS A 235 26.00 19.98 -7.37
CA HIS A 235 27.25 19.22 -7.41
C HIS A 235 27.70 18.76 -6.02
N HIS A 236 27.77 19.67 -5.04
CA HIS A 236 28.31 19.35 -3.70
C HIS A 236 27.28 18.65 -2.80
N GLU A 237 26.01 19.07 -2.84
CA GLU A 237 24.90 18.56 -2.04
C GLU A 237 23.67 18.27 -2.94
N PRO A 238 23.72 17.20 -3.76
CA PRO A 238 22.64 16.85 -4.67
C PRO A 238 21.37 16.49 -3.90
N GLN A 239 20.27 17.15 -4.23
CA GLN A 239 18.95 16.82 -3.75
C GLN A 239 18.37 15.66 -4.59
N PRO A 240 17.88 14.59 -3.95
CA PRO A 240 17.27 13.50 -4.68
C PRO A 240 15.89 13.89 -5.23
N TYR A 241 15.67 13.61 -6.50
CA TYR A 241 14.39 13.52 -7.18
C TYR A 241 13.94 12.06 -7.23
N ASP A 242 12.75 11.75 -6.67
CA ASP A 242 12.13 10.43 -6.81
C ASP A 242 11.08 10.45 -7.93
N GLY A 243 11.43 9.85 -9.08
CA GLY A 243 10.53 9.83 -10.22
C GLY A 243 11.08 9.09 -11.43
N TRP A 244 10.45 9.32 -12.58
CA TRP A 244 10.90 8.74 -13.84
C TRP A 244 11.96 9.63 -14.49
N ALA A 245 13.09 9.02 -14.86
CA ALA A 245 14.18 9.71 -15.54
C ALA A 245 14.93 8.78 -16.50
N MET A 246 15.72 9.41 -17.36
CA MET A 246 16.73 8.79 -18.21
C MET A 246 18.10 9.29 -17.78
N VAL A 247 19.13 8.48 -17.96
CA VAL A 247 20.52 8.86 -17.64
C VAL A 247 21.34 8.75 -18.91
N ARG A 248 22.00 9.83 -19.31
CA ARG A 248 22.91 9.82 -20.46
C ARG A 248 24.08 8.89 -20.18
N ALA A 249 24.42 8.08 -21.18
CA ALA A 249 25.59 7.22 -21.10
C ALA A 249 26.85 8.07 -21.06
N VAL A 250 27.89 7.54 -20.43
CA VAL A 250 29.24 8.10 -20.49
C VAL A 250 30.15 7.11 -21.17
N ASP A 251 31.14 7.62 -21.89
CA ASP A 251 32.20 6.80 -22.48
C ASP A 251 33.22 6.37 -21.40
N ASP A 252 34.28 5.70 -21.83
CA ASP A 252 35.37 5.25 -20.96
C ASP A 252 36.17 6.43 -20.33
N TYR A 253 35.99 7.64 -20.86
CA TYR A 253 36.61 8.88 -20.35
C TYR A 253 35.71 9.59 -19.33
N GLY A 254 34.47 9.15 -19.17
CA GLY A 254 33.46 9.77 -18.33
C GLY A 254 32.74 10.93 -19.02
N ASP A 255 32.99 11.15 -20.31
CA ASP A 255 32.34 12.19 -21.10
C ASP A 255 30.99 11.69 -21.60
N ILE A 256 30.02 12.60 -21.71
CA ILE A 256 28.66 12.27 -22.13
C ILE A 256 28.69 11.81 -23.59
N VAL A 257 28.15 10.62 -23.85
CA VAL A 257 28.01 10.09 -25.21
C VAL A 257 26.98 10.91 -25.97
N GLU A 258 27.39 11.53 -27.07
CA GLU A 258 26.48 12.28 -27.95
C GLU A 258 25.61 11.32 -28.78
N PHE A 259 24.46 11.84 -29.21
CA PHE A 259 23.57 11.05 -30.06
C PHE A 259 24.23 10.80 -31.42
N GLY A 260 24.37 9.52 -31.79
CA GLY A 260 24.99 9.11 -33.04
C GLY A 260 26.49 8.80 -32.94
N SER A 261 27.09 8.92 -31.76
CA SER A 261 28.47 8.47 -31.52
C SER A 261 28.65 6.99 -31.88
N ARG A 262 29.83 6.65 -32.39
CA ARG A 262 30.23 5.28 -32.75
C ARG A 262 31.52 4.90 -32.03
N ASP A 263 31.67 3.62 -31.68
CA ASP A 263 32.91 3.08 -31.13
C ASP A 263 33.98 2.96 -32.21
N GLU A 264 35.19 2.50 -31.83
CA GLU A 264 36.33 2.33 -32.73
C GLU A 264 36.04 1.35 -33.87
N ASP A 265 35.13 0.39 -33.66
CA ASP A 265 34.66 -0.58 -34.65
C ASP A 265 33.51 -0.06 -35.52
N GLY A 266 33.07 1.19 -35.31
CA GLY A 266 31.98 1.83 -36.03
C GLY A 266 30.59 1.41 -35.54
N ASN A 267 30.45 0.70 -34.43
CA ASN A 267 29.15 0.35 -33.85
C ASN A 267 28.55 1.56 -33.11
N PRO A 268 27.23 1.77 -33.16
CA PRO A 268 26.59 2.87 -32.45
C PRO A 268 26.69 2.70 -30.92
N ILE A 269 27.18 3.74 -30.24
CA ILE A 269 27.20 3.80 -28.78
C ILE A 269 25.83 4.32 -28.30
N PRO A 270 25.15 3.65 -27.36
CA PRO A 270 23.88 4.14 -26.83
C PRO A 270 24.07 5.48 -26.13
N ALA A 271 23.31 6.52 -26.53
CA ALA A 271 23.34 7.83 -25.87
C ALA A 271 22.75 7.81 -24.44
N PHE A 272 22.03 6.74 -24.07
CA PHE A 272 21.41 6.59 -22.76
C PHE A 272 21.71 5.23 -22.15
N GLU A 273 21.87 5.24 -20.82
CA GLU A 273 22.07 4.06 -20.01
C GLU A 273 20.89 3.09 -20.12
N LYS A 274 21.21 1.80 -20.26
CA LYS A 274 20.21 0.75 -20.17
C LYS A 274 19.96 0.40 -18.70
N ILE A 275 19.00 1.11 -18.12
CA ILE A 275 18.59 1.01 -16.72
C ILE A 275 18.06 -0.39 -16.41
N TRP A 276 17.20 -0.93 -17.27
CA TRP A 276 16.66 -2.29 -17.11
C TRP A 276 16.64 -3.06 -18.42
N LYS A 277 16.62 -4.39 -18.33
CA LYS A 277 16.65 -5.30 -19.49
C LYS A 277 15.45 -6.23 -19.49
N ARG A 278 14.88 -6.44 -20.68
CA ARG A 278 13.89 -7.47 -20.94
C ARG A 278 14.60 -8.72 -21.46
N GLY A 279 14.47 -9.87 -20.79
CA GLY A 279 15.14 -11.11 -21.23
C GLY A 279 14.35 -12.39 -20.97
N LYS A 280 14.47 -13.36 -21.88
CA LYS A 280 13.85 -14.71 -21.79
C LYS A 280 14.46 -15.58 -20.69
N ASN A 281 15.71 -15.32 -20.30
CA ASN A 281 16.48 -16.06 -19.30
C ASN A 281 16.71 -15.28 -17.99
N VAL A 282 16.10 -14.10 -17.85
CA VAL A 282 16.08 -13.40 -16.56
C VAL A 282 15.08 -14.18 -15.72
N ARG A 283 15.56 -15.18 -14.97
CA ARG A 283 14.77 -15.91 -13.96
C ARG A 283 13.99 -14.86 -13.20
N ALA A 284 12.67 -15.05 -13.14
CA ALA A 284 11.65 -14.17 -12.57
C ALA A 284 12.24 -13.04 -11.73
N VAL A 285 11.93 -11.79 -12.10
CA VAL A 285 12.35 -10.53 -11.46
C VAL A 285 11.72 -10.43 -10.05
N HIS A 286 12.03 -11.40 -9.18
CA HIS A 286 11.47 -11.64 -7.86
C HIS A 286 12.24 -10.89 -6.76
N SER A 287 13.43 -10.43 -7.05
CA SER A 287 14.18 -9.52 -6.19
C SER A 287 13.78 -8.10 -6.58
N GLY A 288 13.54 -7.20 -5.62
CA GLY A 288 13.12 -5.79 -5.82
C GLY A 288 14.09 -4.93 -6.65
N TRP A 289 14.45 -5.36 -7.86
CA TRP A 289 15.39 -4.77 -8.81
C TRP A 289 14.81 -3.57 -9.54
N ASN A 290 13.48 -3.50 -9.65
CA ASN A 290 12.78 -2.50 -10.42
C ASN A 290 12.14 -1.41 -9.56
N ARG A 291 12.24 -1.46 -8.21
CA ARG A 291 11.71 -0.40 -7.34
C ARG A 291 12.71 0.76 -7.11
N LYS A 292 14.01 0.46 -7.23
CA LYS A 292 15.11 1.42 -7.12
C LYS A 292 16.08 1.21 -8.28
N MET A 293 15.62 1.55 -9.49
CA MET A 293 16.32 1.16 -10.71
C MET A 293 17.69 1.86 -10.84
N PHE A 294 17.82 3.08 -10.32
CA PHE A 294 19.06 3.85 -10.33
C PHE A 294 20.07 3.36 -9.27
N GLU A 295 19.61 3.11 -8.03
CA GLU A 295 20.47 2.65 -6.92
C GLU A 295 21.29 1.41 -7.29
N LYS A 296 20.65 0.43 -7.92
CA LYS A 296 21.34 -0.84 -8.27
C LYS A 296 22.34 -0.71 -9.41
N LYS A 297 22.25 0.38 -10.18
CA LYS A 297 23.20 0.72 -11.24
C LYS A 297 24.26 1.71 -10.75
N ASN A 298 24.23 2.09 -9.46
CA ASN A 298 25.04 3.17 -8.90
C ASN A 298 24.87 4.47 -9.68
N LEU A 299 23.64 4.76 -10.11
CA LEU A 299 23.28 5.96 -10.89
C LEU A 299 22.56 7.02 -10.05
N GLU A 300 22.26 6.76 -8.78
CA GLU A 300 21.58 7.69 -7.88
C GLU A 300 22.36 9.00 -7.69
N ASN A 301 23.68 8.94 -7.83
CA ASN A 301 24.60 10.08 -7.74
C ASN A 301 25.09 10.55 -9.12
N SER A 302 24.34 10.31 -10.20
CA SER A 302 24.69 10.83 -11.53
C SER A 302 24.76 12.36 -11.51
N SER A 303 25.68 12.96 -12.26
CA SER A 303 25.74 14.43 -12.36
C SER A 303 24.43 14.99 -12.94
N PRO A 304 23.96 16.17 -12.48
CA PRO A 304 22.69 16.77 -12.92
C PRO A 304 22.53 16.82 -14.44
N GLU A 305 23.58 17.21 -15.17
CA GLU A 305 23.67 17.27 -16.63
C GLU A 305 23.43 15.93 -17.36
N ARG A 306 23.68 14.79 -16.70
CA ARG A 306 23.41 13.46 -17.26
C ARG A 306 21.95 13.06 -17.11
N VAL A 307 21.22 13.69 -16.19
CA VAL A 307 19.86 13.29 -15.85
C VAL A 307 18.86 14.04 -16.73
N VAL A 308 18.01 13.28 -17.43
CA VAL A 308 16.93 13.83 -18.24
C VAL A 308 15.60 13.38 -17.62
N LEU A 309 14.84 14.33 -17.09
CA LEU A 309 13.53 14.04 -16.51
C LEU A 309 12.55 13.54 -17.57
N TRP A 310 11.84 12.47 -17.26
CA TRP A 310 10.93 11.81 -18.21
C TRP A 310 9.78 12.72 -18.65
N ASP A 311 9.19 13.48 -17.73
CA ASP A 311 8.08 14.40 -18.00
C ASP A 311 8.39 15.40 -19.13
N ARG A 312 9.63 15.90 -19.19
CA ARG A 312 10.12 16.85 -20.21
C ARG A 312 10.22 16.24 -21.62
N VAL A 313 10.50 14.94 -21.73
CA VAL A 313 10.80 14.28 -23.02
C VAL A 313 9.79 13.22 -23.43
N SER A 314 8.91 12.81 -22.52
CA SER A 314 7.97 11.69 -22.68
C SER A 314 7.17 11.76 -23.98
N ARG A 315 6.55 12.92 -24.26
CA ARG A 315 5.71 13.11 -25.45
C ARG A 315 6.51 13.04 -26.74
N GLY A 316 7.65 13.75 -26.79
CA GLY A 316 8.54 13.75 -27.95
C GLY A 316 9.07 12.36 -28.25
N LEU A 317 9.58 11.65 -27.24
CA LEU A 317 10.08 10.28 -27.38
C LEU A 317 8.99 9.29 -27.75
N GLY A 318 7.77 9.43 -27.21
CA GLY A 318 6.64 8.60 -27.62
C GLY A 318 6.33 8.74 -29.13
N ASN A 319 6.43 9.96 -29.66
CA ASN A 319 6.16 10.25 -31.07
C ASN A 319 7.26 9.75 -32.01
N THR A 320 8.49 9.61 -31.54
CA THR A 320 9.57 9.04 -32.36
C THR A 320 9.51 7.50 -32.45
N VAL A 321 8.72 6.83 -31.61
CA VAL A 321 8.54 5.37 -31.70
C VAL A 321 7.74 5.02 -32.97
N PRO A 322 8.28 4.18 -33.88
CA PRO A 322 7.55 3.72 -35.05
C PRO A 322 6.27 2.98 -34.65
N GLU A 323 5.17 3.28 -35.34
CA GLU A 323 3.85 2.68 -35.03
C GLU A 323 3.89 1.14 -35.03
N LYS A 324 4.65 0.54 -35.96
CA LYS A 324 4.85 -0.91 -36.04
C LYS A 324 5.40 -1.50 -34.74
N ASP A 325 6.29 -0.78 -34.05
CA ASP A 325 6.87 -1.23 -32.78
C ASP A 325 5.88 -1.05 -31.62
N VAL A 326 5.09 0.02 -31.64
CA VAL A 326 3.98 0.23 -30.69
C VAL A 326 2.96 -0.90 -30.82
N ILE A 327 2.50 -1.21 -32.04
CA ILE A 327 1.58 -2.32 -32.31
C ILE A 327 2.17 -3.66 -31.84
N LYS A 328 3.46 -3.89 -32.06
CA LYS A 328 4.15 -5.11 -31.58
C LYS A 328 4.17 -5.18 -30.05
N ALA A 329 4.38 -4.05 -29.37
CA ALA A 329 4.37 -3.96 -27.92
C ALA A 329 2.95 -4.18 -27.35
N ILE A 330 1.93 -3.55 -27.94
CA ILE A 330 0.51 -3.74 -27.64
C ILE A 330 0.13 -5.22 -27.79
N ASN A 331 0.44 -5.84 -28.94
CA ASN A 331 0.17 -7.26 -29.16
C ASN A 331 0.81 -8.15 -28.10
N ALA A 332 2.05 -7.84 -27.69
CA ALA A 332 2.72 -8.58 -26.63
C ALA A 332 2.01 -8.40 -25.27
N ALA A 333 1.51 -7.19 -24.98
CA ALA A 333 0.73 -6.89 -23.78
C ALA A 333 -0.61 -7.63 -23.78
N CYS A 334 -1.39 -7.53 -24.85
CA CYS A 334 -2.65 -8.24 -25.02
C CYS A 334 -2.47 -9.75 -24.85
N ARG A 335 -1.43 -10.35 -25.44
CA ARG A 335 -1.13 -11.79 -25.25
C ARG A 335 -0.90 -12.14 -23.78
N ARG A 336 -0.21 -11.30 -23.01
CA ARG A 336 -0.01 -11.50 -21.56
C ARG A 336 -1.33 -11.37 -20.80
N MET A 337 -2.13 -10.37 -21.11
CA MET A 337 -3.42 -10.12 -20.44
C MET A 337 -4.51 -11.15 -20.77
N THR A 338 -4.46 -11.76 -21.97
CA THR A 338 -5.36 -12.86 -22.37
C THR A 338 -4.94 -14.21 -21.80
N ALA A 339 -3.70 -14.36 -21.32
CA ALA A 339 -3.22 -15.62 -20.78
C ALA A 339 -3.86 -15.92 -19.41
N ARG A 340 -4.02 -17.21 -19.09
CA ARG A 340 -4.85 -17.76 -17.98
C ARG A 340 -4.69 -17.11 -16.59
N ASN A 341 -3.53 -16.50 -16.30
CA ASN A 341 -3.26 -15.89 -14.99
C ASN A 341 -3.70 -14.42 -14.88
N PHE A 342 -3.88 -13.72 -16.01
CA PHE A 342 -4.44 -12.37 -16.03
C PHE A 342 -5.90 -12.44 -16.50
N ASN A 343 -6.18 -13.09 -17.64
CA ASN A 343 -7.52 -13.25 -18.24
C ASN A 343 -8.48 -12.05 -18.04
N VAL A 344 -7.96 -10.83 -18.22
CA VAL A 344 -8.70 -9.57 -17.99
C VAL A 344 -9.08 -8.87 -19.28
N VAL A 345 -8.51 -9.35 -20.37
CA VAL A 345 -8.85 -8.93 -21.72
C VAL A 345 -9.33 -10.16 -22.46
N THR A 346 -10.51 -10.05 -23.07
CA THR A 346 -11.03 -11.06 -23.98
C THR A 346 -10.59 -10.70 -25.39
N LYS A 347 -10.11 -11.70 -26.13
CA LYS A 347 -9.74 -11.58 -27.54
C LYS A 347 -10.83 -12.22 -28.41
N ILE A 348 -11.35 -11.47 -29.36
CA ILE A 348 -12.31 -11.96 -30.36
C ILE A 348 -11.66 -11.89 -31.74
N GLY A 349 -11.76 -12.96 -32.53
CA GLY A 349 -11.19 -13.02 -33.88
C GLY A 349 -9.72 -13.46 -33.95
N LEU A 350 -9.18 -13.47 -35.18
CA LEU A 350 -7.88 -14.04 -35.50
C LEU A 350 -6.91 -13.00 -36.06
N ARG A 351 -5.63 -13.16 -35.74
CA ARG A 351 -4.52 -12.39 -36.32
C ARG A 351 -4.78 -10.86 -36.29
N ASN A 352 -4.83 -10.22 -37.45
CA ASN A 352 -4.87 -8.77 -37.63
C ASN A 352 -6.28 -8.18 -37.49
N SER A 353 -7.33 -9.01 -37.51
CA SER A 353 -8.71 -8.61 -37.25
C SER A 353 -9.13 -8.90 -35.80
N ALA A 354 -8.18 -9.32 -34.95
CA ALA A 354 -8.46 -9.56 -33.56
C ALA A 354 -8.81 -8.24 -32.87
N THR A 355 -9.97 -8.21 -32.23
CA THR A 355 -10.39 -7.15 -31.32
C THR A 355 -10.22 -7.60 -29.88
N TYR A 356 -9.98 -6.63 -29.02
CA TYR A 356 -9.74 -6.80 -27.61
C TYR A 356 -10.74 -5.94 -26.85
N HIS A 357 -11.31 -6.51 -25.79
CA HIS A 357 -12.17 -5.79 -24.88
C HIS A 357 -11.86 -6.17 -23.44
N TRP A 358 -12.08 -5.23 -22.52
CA TRP A 358 -11.96 -5.51 -21.10
C TRP A 358 -13.04 -6.50 -20.66
N LYS A 359 -12.67 -7.51 -19.90
CA LYS A 359 -13.57 -8.60 -19.50
C LYS A 359 -14.47 -8.16 -18.36
N GLU A 360 -15.76 -8.54 -18.46
CA GLU A 360 -16.78 -8.42 -17.41
C GLU A 360 -16.94 -6.98 -16.89
N TRP A 361 -17.93 -6.24 -17.41
CA TRP A 361 -18.33 -4.93 -16.88
C TRP A 361 -19.59 -4.97 -16.01
N ASP A 362 -20.29 -6.10 -15.96
CA ASP A 362 -21.56 -6.27 -15.23
C ASP A 362 -21.45 -5.91 -13.74
N TRP A 363 -20.26 -6.12 -13.17
CA TRP A 363 -19.97 -5.74 -11.79
C TRP A 363 -20.08 -4.22 -11.58
N LEU A 364 -19.74 -3.40 -12.57
CA LEU A 364 -19.78 -1.94 -12.46
C LEU A 364 -21.23 -1.45 -12.34
N TYR A 365 -22.13 -1.99 -13.17
CA TYR A 365 -23.55 -1.68 -13.11
C TYR A 365 -24.17 -2.09 -11.77
N THR A 366 -23.84 -3.30 -11.31
CA THR A 366 -24.28 -3.81 -10.00
C THR A 366 -23.78 -2.90 -8.86
N LEU A 367 -22.53 -2.47 -8.94
CA LEU A 367 -21.91 -1.65 -7.90
C LEU A 367 -22.46 -0.23 -7.90
N LYS A 368 -22.68 0.39 -9.07
CA LYS A 368 -23.37 1.67 -9.19
C LYS A 368 -24.76 1.62 -8.57
N ALA A 369 -25.52 0.54 -8.84
CA ALA A 369 -26.82 0.32 -8.21
C ALA A 369 -26.70 0.21 -6.68
N TRP A 370 -25.71 -0.53 -6.17
CA TRP A 370 -25.48 -0.64 -4.72
C TRP A 370 -25.07 0.69 -4.06
N ILE A 371 -24.23 1.51 -4.69
CA ILE A 371 -23.86 2.83 -4.16
C ILE A 371 -25.07 3.77 -4.17
N ALA A 372 -25.83 3.81 -5.26
CA ALA A 372 -27.04 4.61 -5.34
C ALA A 372 -28.07 4.19 -4.28
N GLN A 373 -28.26 2.87 -4.10
CA GLN A 373 -29.10 2.33 -3.03
C GLN A 373 -28.55 2.70 -1.65
N THR A 374 -27.24 2.60 -1.42
CA THR A 374 -26.60 2.96 -0.15
C THR A 374 -26.82 4.44 0.16
N SER A 375 -26.55 5.34 -0.80
CA SER A 375 -26.75 6.77 -0.64
C SER A 375 -28.22 7.12 -0.37
N LYS A 376 -29.17 6.49 -1.09
CA LYS A 376 -30.61 6.67 -0.85
C LYS A 376 -31.03 6.20 0.55
N LYS A 377 -30.49 5.07 1.01
CA LYS A 377 -30.86 4.45 2.29
C LYS A 377 -30.14 5.05 3.49
N ASN A 378 -28.93 5.57 3.32
CA ASN A 378 -28.22 6.33 4.37
C ASN A 378 -29.02 7.56 4.80
N ARG A 379 -29.88 8.13 3.92
CA ARG A 379 -30.79 9.24 4.31
C ARG A 379 -31.83 8.84 5.35
N LYS A 380 -32.19 7.55 5.38
CA LYS A 380 -33.12 6.98 6.37
C LYS A 380 -32.38 6.44 7.61
N GLU A 381 -31.06 6.57 7.66
CA GLU A 381 -30.28 6.02 8.78
C GLU A 381 -30.82 6.61 10.09
N HIS A 382 -31.29 5.72 10.96
CA HIS A 382 -31.93 6.04 12.23
C HIS A 382 -33.35 6.58 12.20
N ASP A 383 -34.05 6.45 11.07
CA ASP A 383 -35.50 6.61 11.07
C ASP A 383 -36.13 5.61 12.03
N LEU A 384 -37.15 6.06 12.75
CA LEU A 384 -38.00 5.23 13.59
C LEU A 384 -39.40 5.22 12.99
N VAL A 385 -39.87 4.04 12.61
CA VAL A 385 -41.20 3.85 12.06
C VAL A 385 -41.84 2.69 12.79
N ASN A 386 -42.94 2.96 13.48
CA ASN A 386 -43.71 1.97 14.23
C ASN A 386 -42.88 1.05 15.16
N GLY A 387 -41.97 1.63 15.96
CA GLY A 387 -41.08 0.86 16.85
C GLY A 387 -39.93 0.12 16.16
N TRP A 388 -39.79 0.26 14.84
CA TRP A 388 -38.68 -0.27 14.04
C TRP A 388 -37.71 0.85 13.67
N LYS A 389 -36.44 0.66 14.01
CA LYS A 389 -35.34 1.55 13.68
C LYS A 389 -34.57 1.05 12.46
N TRP A 390 -34.39 1.92 11.47
CA TRP A 390 -33.56 1.65 10.32
C TRP A 390 -32.07 1.73 10.69
N THR A 391 -31.34 0.63 10.53
CA THR A 391 -29.94 0.51 10.98
C THR A 391 -29.04 -0.08 9.91
N LYS A 392 -27.87 0.54 9.74
CA LYS A 392 -26.74 0.02 8.97
C LYS A 392 -26.01 -1.04 9.78
N TYR A 393 -25.88 -2.26 9.24
CA TYR A 393 -25.27 -3.39 9.98
C TYR A 393 -23.98 -3.92 9.34
N GLN A 394 -23.76 -3.65 8.05
CA GLN A 394 -22.54 -4.01 7.36
C GLN A 394 -22.19 -2.89 6.39
N SER A 395 -20.95 -2.41 6.44
CA SER A 395 -20.43 -1.41 5.52
C SER A 395 -19.04 -1.83 5.02
N ARG A 396 -18.74 -1.51 3.76
CA ARG A 396 -17.42 -1.65 3.18
C ARG A 396 -17.12 -0.48 2.26
N MET A 397 -15.85 -0.07 2.22
CA MET A 397 -15.38 0.91 1.24
C MET A 397 -14.97 0.21 -0.05
N SER A 398 -15.45 0.71 -1.19
CA SER A 398 -15.01 0.31 -2.53
C SER A 398 -14.54 1.55 -3.27
N TYR A 399 -13.23 1.63 -3.51
CA TYR A 399 -12.57 2.69 -4.29
C TYR A 399 -13.01 4.12 -3.92
N GLY A 400 -13.16 4.40 -2.61
CA GLY A 400 -13.55 5.72 -2.09
C GLY A 400 -15.05 5.89 -1.82
N TYR A 401 -15.88 4.92 -2.16
CA TYR A 401 -17.33 4.97 -1.95
C TYR A 401 -17.82 3.91 -0.95
N GLU A 402 -18.77 4.28 -0.10
CA GLU A 402 -19.39 3.37 0.86
C GLU A 402 -20.44 2.49 0.17
N ILE A 403 -20.38 1.18 0.43
CA ILE A 403 -21.47 0.24 0.13
C ILE A 403 -21.91 -0.37 1.46
N ALA A 404 -23.17 -0.14 1.81
CA ALA A 404 -23.73 -0.62 3.07
C ALA A 404 -25.00 -1.45 2.87
N LYS A 405 -25.25 -2.32 3.84
CA LYS A 405 -26.48 -3.07 4.01
C LYS A 405 -27.23 -2.55 5.22
N PHE A 406 -28.55 -2.58 5.11
CA PHE A 406 -29.48 -2.02 6.09
C PHE A 406 -30.48 -3.08 6.47
N LYS A 407 -31.09 -2.91 7.64
CA LYS A 407 -32.18 -3.73 8.16
C LYS A 407 -33.01 -2.92 9.14
N TRP A 408 -34.22 -3.37 9.40
CA TRP A 408 -35.02 -2.87 10.51
C TRP A 408 -34.66 -3.66 11.76
N VAL A 409 -34.39 -2.97 12.86
CA VAL A 409 -34.21 -3.57 14.19
C VAL A 409 -35.16 -2.88 15.16
N PRO A 410 -35.53 -3.50 16.28
CA PRO A 410 -36.33 -2.82 17.26
C PRO A 410 -35.67 -1.54 17.78
N GLY A 411 -36.45 -0.48 17.86
CA GLY A 411 -35.96 0.84 18.22
C GLY A 411 -37.00 1.66 18.96
N LYS A 412 -36.51 2.72 19.59
CA LYS A 412 -37.34 3.70 20.27
C LYS A 412 -36.78 5.10 20.07
N VAL A 413 -37.61 6.10 20.37
CA VAL A 413 -37.21 7.49 20.35
C VAL A 413 -36.04 7.68 21.32
N ASN A 414 -35.03 8.42 20.88
CA ASN A 414 -33.93 8.81 21.74
C ASN A 414 -34.35 10.06 22.53
N ASP A 415 -34.87 9.87 23.74
CA ASP A 415 -35.33 10.98 24.60
C ASP A 415 -34.20 11.98 24.94
N GLU A 416 -32.94 11.57 24.80
CA GLU A 416 -31.77 12.41 25.03
C GLU A 416 -31.37 13.24 23.78
N TYR A 417 -32.04 13.08 22.64
CA TYR A 417 -31.72 13.75 21.37
C TYR A 417 -32.42 15.10 21.23
N ASP A 418 -31.63 16.16 21.14
CA ASP A 418 -32.09 17.50 20.79
C ASP A 418 -32.01 17.71 19.28
N SER A 419 -33.19 17.77 18.65
CA SER A 419 -33.33 18.00 17.20
C SER A 419 -32.85 19.37 16.72
N ALA A 420 -32.86 20.40 17.58
CA ALA A 420 -32.44 21.75 17.19
C ALA A 420 -30.91 21.86 17.11
N THR A 421 -30.20 21.10 17.95
CA THR A 421 -28.73 21.15 17.99
C THR A 421 -28.06 19.91 17.42
N HIS A 422 -28.82 18.88 17.04
CA HIS A 422 -28.34 17.56 16.59
C HIS A 422 -27.38 16.92 17.60
N LYS A 423 -27.71 16.98 18.89
CA LYS A 423 -26.86 16.49 19.99
C LYS A 423 -27.64 15.56 20.90
N SER A 424 -26.94 14.58 21.48
CA SER A 424 -27.42 13.89 22.67
C SER A 424 -26.50 14.14 23.85
N VAL A 425 -27.10 14.33 25.03
CA VAL A 425 -26.38 14.57 26.28
C VAL A 425 -26.55 13.35 27.19
N GLN A 426 -25.47 12.58 27.34
CA GLN A 426 -25.43 11.48 28.30
C GLN A 426 -24.76 11.93 29.59
N TRP A 427 -25.43 11.75 30.72
CA TRP A 427 -24.85 12.03 32.03
C TRP A 427 -24.08 10.80 32.53
N LYS A 428 -22.74 10.87 32.54
CA LYS A 428 -21.89 9.81 33.11
C LYS A 428 -21.18 10.37 34.34
N LYS A 429 -21.48 9.82 35.51
CA LYS A 429 -20.90 10.23 36.81
C LYS A 429 -21.05 11.74 37.09
N GLY A 430 -22.21 12.32 36.77
CA GLY A 430 -22.47 13.75 36.95
C GLY A 430 -21.82 14.68 35.91
N VAL A 431 -21.12 14.13 34.92
CA VAL A 431 -20.55 14.90 33.80
C VAL A 431 -21.40 14.69 32.56
N ALA A 432 -21.84 15.79 31.95
CA ALA A 432 -22.52 15.79 30.67
C ALA A 432 -21.53 15.44 29.55
N VAL A 433 -21.69 14.28 28.93
CA VAL A 433 -20.96 13.85 27.73
C VAL A 433 -21.84 14.16 26.53
N THR A 434 -21.53 15.25 25.83
CA THR A 434 -22.24 15.63 24.61
C THR A 434 -21.66 14.87 23.43
N THR A 435 -22.50 14.11 22.73
CA THR A 435 -22.12 13.42 21.48
C THR A 435 -22.84 14.06 20.30
N TYR A 436 -22.04 14.48 19.31
CA TYR A 436 -22.49 15.23 18.13
C TYR A 436 -23.01 14.33 17.00
N THR A 437 -23.29 13.06 17.30
CA THR A 437 -23.54 12.01 16.31
C THR A 437 -24.55 10.95 16.76
N THR A 438 -25.24 11.15 17.89
CA THR A 438 -26.16 10.14 18.38
C THR A 438 -27.53 10.34 17.73
N PRO A 439 -28.13 9.28 17.19
CA PRO A 439 -29.31 9.40 16.34
C PRO A 439 -30.63 9.72 17.05
N PRO A 440 -31.65 10.20 16.32
CA PRO A 440 -33.01 10.42 16.83
C PRO A 440 -33.71 9.13 17.32
N ALA A 441 -33.25 7.97 16.86
CA ALA A 441 -33.71 6.67 17.32
C ALA A 441 -32.57 5.84 17.92
N VAL A 442 -32.77 5.26 19.09
CA VAL A 442 -31.86 4.29 19.72
C VAL A 442 -32.42 2.87 19.59
N LYS A 443 -31.54 1.87 19.72
CA LYS A 443 -31.94 0.47 19.72
C LYS A 443 -32.77 0.22 20.99
N ASP A 444 -33.90 -0.45 20.85
CA ASP A 444 -34.71 -0.85 22.00
C ASP A 444 -34.24 -2.20 22.56
N THR A 445 -34.70 -2.53 23.77
CA THR A 445 -34.30 -3.76 24.46
C THR A 445 -35.54 -4.60 24.76
N PHE A 446 -35.51 -5.86 24.35
CA PHE A 446 -36.59 -6.82 24.57
C PHE A 446 -36.11 -7.83 25.60
N ARG A 447 -36.14 -7.40 26.87
CA ARG A 447 -35.66 -8.21 27.99
C ARG A 447 -36.74 -9.20 28.40
N VAL A 448 -36.31 -10.44 28.53
CA VAL A 448 -37.08 -11.47 29.24
C VAL A 448 -36.23 -12.06 30.33
N TRP A 449 -36.91 -12.64 31.30
CA TRP A 449 -36.27 -13.26 32.45
C TRP A 449 -36.29 -14.76 32.27
N LYS A 450 -35.19 -15.41 32.68
CA LYS A 450 -35.04 -16.85 32.68
C LYS A 450 -34.46 -17.29 34.01
N ILE A 451 -34.70 -18.55 34.35
CA ILE A 451 -34.04 -19.20 35.47
C ILE A 451 -32.84 -19.98 34.93
N LYS A 452 -31.67 -19.69 35.48
CA LYS A 452 -30.42 -20.37 35.19
C LYS A 452 -30.06 -21.26 36.39
N ILE A 453 -29.92 -22.56 36.11
CA ILE A 453 -29.54 -23.58 37.09
C ILE A 453 -28.02 -23.68 37.09
N SER A 454 -27.34 -23.29 38.16
CA SER A 454 -25.92 -23.53 38.38
C SER A 454 -25.69 -25.00 38.73
N THR A 455 -25.07 -25.74 37.83
CA THR A 455 -24.70 -27.16 38.03
C THR A 455 -23.23 -27.33 38.40
N GLY A 456 -22.62 -26.32 39.03
CA GLY A 456 -21.20 -26.33 39.40
C GLY A 456 -20.25 -26.19 38.20
N TYR A 457 -19.26 -27.10 38.10
CA TYR A 457 -18.10 -27.01 37.19
C TYR A 457 -18.44 -26.92 35.69
N TYR A 458 -19.62 -27.40 35.27
CA TYR A 458 -20.01 -27.46 33.86
C TYR A 458 -20.72 -26.21 33.32
N GLY A 459 -20.81 -25.15 34.12
CA GLY A 459 -21.53 -23.93 33.76
C GLY A 459 -23.05 -24.12 33.86
N GLY A 460 -23.76 -23.08 34.30
CA GLY A 460 -25.19 -23.20 34.52
C GLY A 460 -26.01 -23.36 33.23
N LYS A 461 -27.09 -24.15 33.29
CA LYS A 461 -28.03 -24.36 32.18
C LYS A 461 -29.25 -23.44 32.33
N GLU A 462 -29.65 -22.77 31.25
CA GLU A 462 -30.89 -22.00 31.23
C GLU A 462 -32.09 -22.93 31.07
N MET A 463 -33.13 -22.70 31.87
CA MET A 463 -34.42 -23.33 31.67
C MET A 463 -35.09 -22.79 30.38
N PRO A 464 -35.90 -23.60 29.70
CA PRO A 464 -36.53 -23.20 28.44
C PRO A 464 -37.65 -22.16 28.62
N TRP A 465 -38.20 -22.02 29.83
CA TRP A 465 -39.26 -21.06 30.14
C TRP A 465 -38.73 -19.63 30.24
N VAL A 466 -39.58 -18.68 29.86
CA VAL A 466 -39.31 -17.25 29.82
C VAL A 466 -40.44 -16.50 30.51
N TRP A 467 -40.10 -15.47 31.27
CA TRP A 467 -41.03 -14.63 32.01
C TRP A 467 -40.95 -13.18 31.53
N LYS A 468 -42.07 -12.47 31.59
CA LYS A 468 -42.15 -11.07 31.15
C LYS A 468 -41.43 -10.16 32.13
N THR A 469 -41.63 -10.40 33.42
CA THR A 469 -41.05 -9.59 34.49
C THR A 469 -40.08 -10.41 35.35
N LYS A 470 -39.24 -9.69 36.10
CA LYS A 470 -38.31 -10.33 37.03
C LYS A 470 -39.08 -10.98 38.18
N GLU A 471 -40.12 -10.30 38.62
CA GLU A 471 -40.99 -10.66 39.72
C GLU A 471 -41.74 -11.97 39.42
N GLU A 472 -42.21 -12.17 38.18
CA GLU A 472 -42.83 -13.43 37.76
C GLU A 472 -41.84 -14.60 37.81
N ALA A 473 -40.60 -14.38 37.34
CA ALA A 473 -39.55 -15.39 37.39
C ALA A 473 -39.14 -15.71 38.84
N GLU A 474 -39.03 -14.69 39.69
CA GLU A 474 -38.73 -14.84 41.12
C GLU A 474 -39.86 -15.56 41.85
N GLN A 475 -41.11 -15.22 41.58
CA GLN A 475 -42.27 -15.90 42.15
C GLN A 475 -42.30 -17.38 41.76
N TYR A 476 -42.03 -17.70 40.49
CA TYR A 476 -41.92 -19.09 40.05
C TYR A 476 -40.75 -19.81 40.71
N LEU A 477 -39.59 -19.16 40.84
CA LEU A 477 -38.43 -19.71 41.52
C LEU A 477 -38.74 -20.02 42.99
N SER A 478 -39.37 -19.08 43.71
CA SER A 478 -39.83 -19.27 45.08
C SER A 478 -40.83 -20.43 45.19
N PHE A 479 -41.81 -20.51 44.28
CA PHE A 479 -42.74 -21.63 44.25
C PHE A 479 -42.02 -22.97 44.05
N ASN A 480 -41.05 -23.03 43.14
CA ASN A 480 -40.30 -24.25 42.87
C ASN A 480 -39.42 -24.68 44.06
N THR A 481 -38.74 -23.75 44.72
CA THR A 481 -37.98 -24.01 45.95
C THR A 481 -38.89 -24.54 47.07
N MET A 482 -40.08 -23.94 47.22
CA MET A 482 -41.08 -24.40 48.19
C MET A 482 -41.58 -25.81 47.88
N LEU A 483 -41.88 -26.10 46.61
CA LEU A 483 -42.32 -27.42 46.16
C LEU A 483 -41.21 -28.45 46.41
N ALA A 484 -39.97 -28.17 46.02
CA ALA A 484 -38.82 -29.05 46.22
C ALA A 484 -38.59 -29.35 47.71
N GLY A 485 -38.73 -28.34 48.59
CA GLY A 485 -38.65 -28.53 50.04
C GLY A 485 -39.77 -29.42 50.56
N ARG A 486 -41.02 -29.21 50.11
CA ARG A 486 -42.18 -30.01 50.53
C ARG A 486 -42.17 -31.45 50.00
N THR A 487 -41.59 -31.69 48.82
CA THR A 487 -41.46 -33.03 48.24
C THR A 487 -40.19 -33.77 48.70
N GLY A 488 -39.38 -33.15 49.58
CA GLY A 488 -38.15 -33.76 50.10
C GLY A 488 -36.99 -33.83 49.08
N ALA A 489 -37.05 -33.06 48.00
CA ALA A 489 -36.04 -33.05 46.94
C ALA A 489 -34.78 -32.25 47.30
N VAL A 490 -34.84 -31.41 48.34
CA VAL A 490 -33.69 -30.67 48.90
C VAL A 490 -33.55 -30.96 50.39
N ASN A 491 -32.34 -31.30 50.83
CA ASN A 491 -32.01 -31.63 52.23
C ASN A 491 -31.81 -30.38 53.13
N SER A 492 -32.39 -29.22 52.79
CA SER A 492 -32.29 -28.01 53.61
C SER A 492 -33.32 -28.06 54.73
N GLY A 493 -32.91 -28.60 55.89
CA GLY A 493 -33.79 -28.84 57.04
C GLY A 493 -34.14 -27.63 57.90
N GLN A 494 -33.82 -26.39 57.49
CA GLN A 494 -34.09 -25.20 58.29
C GLN A 494 -35.11 -24.28 57.61
N ARG A 495 -36.25 -24.10 58.29
CA ARG A 495 -37.29 -23.13 57.93
C ARG A 495 -36.94 -21.79 58.57
N VAL A 496 -36.73 -20.75 57.78
CA VAL A 496 -36.50 -19.38 58.28
C VAL A 496 -37.75 -18.57 57.96
N TRP A 497 -38.29 -17.80 58.92
CA TRP A 497 -39.50 -17.00 58.74
C TRP A 497 -39.17 -15.51 58.82
N ASP A 498 -39.54 -14.72 57.80
CA ASP A 498 -39.41 -13.26 57.86
C ASP A 498 -40.62 -12.68 58.58
N GLY A 499 -40.41 -12.28 59.84
CA GLY A 499 -41.44 -11.65 60.66
C GLY A 499 -41.93 -10.30 60.12
N SER A 500 -41.13 -9.60 59.29
CA SER A 500 -41.51 -8.30 58.73
C SER A 500 -42.41 -8.42 57.50
N LEU A 501 -42.23 -9.49 56.71
CA LEU A 501 -43.04 -9.77 55.52
C LEU A 501 -44.18 -10.76 55.80
N GLY A 502 -44.20 -11.39 57.00
CA GLY A 502 -45.24 -12.33 57.39
C GLY A 502 -45.22 -13.64 56.57
N GLN A 503 -44.06 -14.02 56.04
CA GLN A 503 -43.91 -15.19 55.17
C GLN A 503 -42.60 -15.95 55.44
N GLU A 504 -42.55 -17.21 55.05
CA GLU A 504 -41.34 -18.03 55.14
C GLU A 504 -40.27 -17.54 54.15
N LEU A 505 -39.05 -17.30 54.63
CA LEU A 505 -37.87 -17.09 53.78
C LEU A 505 -37.46 -18.42 53.20
N LEU A 506 -37.63 -18.54 51.90
CA LEU A 506 -37.03 -19.61 51.15
C LEU A 506 -35.55 -19.27 50.99
N ASP A 507 -34.66 -20.12 51.53
CA ASP A 507 -33.23 -19.99 51.27
C ASP A 507 -33.03 -19.86 49.76
N SER A 508 -32.32 -18.80 49.33
CA SER A 508 -31.92 -18.67 47.94
C SER A 508 -31.00 -19.84 47.64
N TYR A 509 -31.53 -20.89 47.03
CA TYR A 509 -30.72 -22.03 46.63
C TYR A 509 -29.67 -21.52 45.65
N ASP A 510 -28.39 -21.54 46.04
CA ASP A 510 -27.25 -21.03 45.26
C ASP A 510 -27.14 -21.65 43.85
N GLY A 511 -27.86 -22.76 43.63
CA GLY A 511 -27.99 -23.42 42.35
C GLY A 511 -28.98 -22.79 41.37
N PHE A 512 -29.76 -21.75 41.72
CA PHE A 512 -30.66 -21.08 40.78
C PHE A 512 -30.47 -19.56 40.80
N SER A 513 -30.54 -18.94 39.62
CA SER A 513 -30.47 -17.49 39.48
C SER A 513 -31.43 -17.00 38.41
N VAL A 514 -32.06 -15.85 38.64
CA VAL A 514 -32.86 -15.17 37.64
C VAL A 514 -31.92 -14.30 36.79
N VAL A 515 -31.87 -14.57 35.50
CA VAL A 515 -31.04 -13.85 34.53
C VAL A 515 -31.90 -13.19 33.48
N SER A 516 -31.54 -11.97 33.08
CA SER A 516 -32.18 -11.29 31.96
C SER A 516 -31.49 -11.64 30.65
N VAL A 517 -32.26 -11.91 29.61
CA VAL A 517 -31.78 -12.11 28.23
C VAL A 517 -32.46 -11.07 27.34
N ASP A 518 -31.68 -10.32 26.57
CA ASP A 518 -32.20 -9.37 25.58
C ASP A 518 -32.32 -10.04 24.21
N PHE A 519 -33.52 -10.00 23.63
CA PHE A 519 -33.84 -10.59 22.34
C PHE A 519 -33.87 -9.57 21.20
N ALA A 520 -33.59 -8.29 21.46
CA ALA A 520 -33.65 -7.24 20.44
C ALA A 520 -32.76 -7.53 19.20
N GLU A 521 -31.65 -8.26 19.36
CA GLU A 521 -30.76 -8.65 18.25
C GLU A 521 -31.28 -9.79 17.40
N ARG A 522 -32.26 -10.54 17.92
CA ARG A 522 -32.91 -11.68 17.26
C ARG A 522 -34.19 -11.26 16.52
N LEU A 523 -34.55 -9.99 16.64
CA LEU A 523 -35.63 -9.35 15.90
C LEU A 523 -34.98 -8.47 14.84
N GLU A 524 -35.12 -8.88 13.59
CA GLU A 524 -34.74 -8.07 12.44
C GLU A 524 -35.69 -8.35 11.28
N MET A 525 -36.05 -7.30 10.54
CA MET A 525 -36.78 -7.44 9.28
C MET A 525 -35.88 -7.02 8.13
N ASP A 526 -36.13 -7.64 6.97
CA ASP A 526 -35.44 -7.27 5.74
C ASP A 526 -35.75 -5.85 5.31
N MET A 527 -34.77 -5.23 4.66
CA MET A 527 -34.84 -3.83 4.25
C MET A 527 -35.92 -3.51 3.21
N GLY A 528 -36.52 -4.52 2.57
CA GLY A 528 -37.59 -4.37 1.58
C GLY A 528 -38.98 -4.27 2.20
N VAL A 529 -39.08 -4.52 3.51
CA VAL A 529 -40.33 -4.51 4.27
C VAL A 529 -40.63 -3.08 4.72
N ASP A 530 -41.87 -2.62 4.53
CA ASP A 530 -42.34 -1.31 4.98
C ASP A 530 -43.01 -1.43 6.36
N PRO A 531 -42.42 -0.87 7.44
CA PRO A 531 -42.96 -0.99 8.79
C PRO A 531 -44.17 -0.09 9.07
N GLU A 532 -44.57 0.83 8.18
CA GLU A 532 -45.68 1.76 8.44
C GLU A 532 -47.01 1.05 8.70
N GLU A 533 -47.27 -0.06 7.98
CA GLU A 533 -48.53 -0.82 8.06
C GLU A 533 -48.38 -2.16 8.80
N LEU A 534 -47.22 -2.42 9.39
CA LEU A 534 -46.93 -3.68 10.09
C LEU A 534 -47.10 -3.55 11.61
N PRO A 535 -47.24 -4.67 12.34
CA PRO A 535 -47.18 -4.62 13.80
C PRO A 535 -45.87 -4.02 14.31
N THR A 536 -45.95 -3.34 15.44
CA THR A 536 -44.78 -2.77 16.13
C THR A 536 -43.78 -3.85 16.49
N ALA A 537 -42.51 -3.47 16.70
CA ALA A 537 -41.50 -4.43 17.16
C ALA A 537 -41.88 -5.11 18.49
N THR A 538 -42.64 -4.42 19.35
CA THR A 538 -43.18 -4.96 20.60
C THR A 538 -44.27 -6.00 20.34
N GLU A 539 -45.25 -5.71 19.48
CA GLU A 539 -46.30 -6.66 19.14
C GLU A 539 -45.74 -7.92 18.46
N VAL A 540 -44.77 -7.75 17.55
CA VAL A 540 -44.05 -8.88 16.93
C VAL A 540 -43.33 -9.71 18.00
N PHE A 541 -42.64 -9.07 18.94
CA PHE A 541 -41.96 -9.77 20.02
C PHE A 541 -42.93 -10.53 20.93
N GLU A 542 -44.05 -9.91 21.31
CA GLU A 542 -45.06 -10.51 22.16
C GLU A 542 -45.71 -11.72 21.48
N ALA A 543 -46.05 -11.61 20.20
CA ALA A 543 -46.57 -12.70 19.39
C ALA A 543 -45.59 -13.88 19.30
N LEU A 544 -44.29 -13.60 19.12
CA LEU A 544 -43.26 -14.64 19.03
C LEU A 544 -43.01 -15.38 20.36
N MET A 545 -43.15 -14.69 21.49
CA MET A 545 -42.84 -15.26 22.81
C MET A 545 -44.05 -15.86 23.52
N TRP A 546 -45.22 -15.24 23.37
CA TRP A 546 -46.43 -15.57 24.14
C TRP A 546 -47.71 -15.59 23.30
N GLY A 547 -47.62 -15.38 21.99
CA GLY A 547 -48.77 -15.46 21.10
C GLY A 547 -49.27 -16.87 20.86
N THR A 548 -50.47 -16.95 20.29
CA THR A 548 -51.01 -18.16 19.67
C THR A 548 -50.14 -18.59 18.48
N PRO A 549 -50.21 -19.86 18.04
CA PRO A 549 -49.48 -20.32 16.86
C PRO A 549 -49.72 -19.46 15.61
N GLN A 550 -50.94 -18.94 15.41
CA GLN A 550 -51.29 -18.07 14.30
C GLN A 550 -50.61 -16.70 14.41
N GLU A 551 -50.60 -16.10 15.60
CA GLU A 551 -49.89 -14.84 15.86
C GLU A 551 -48.37 -15.02 15.70
N PHE A 552 -47.82 -16.15 16.18
CA PHE A 552 -46.43 -16.51 15.98
C PHE A 552 -46.10 -16.61 14.49
N ASP A 553 -46.88 -17.35 13.71
CA ASP A 553 -46.63 -17.57 12.28
C ASP A 553 -46.69 -16.25 11.51
N ALA A 554 -47.64 -15.37 11.83
CA ALA A 554 -47.74 -14.02 11.26
C ALA A 554 -46.51 -13.16 11.60
N ALA A 555 -46.08 -13.14 12.87
CA ALA A 555 -44.91 -12.40 13.32
C ALA A 555 -43.59 -12.96 12.75
N TYR A 556 -43.48 -14.28 12.66
CA TYR A 556 -42.31 -14.99 12.13
C TYR A 556 -42.09 -14.70 10.65
N ALA A 557 -43.17 -14.60 9.86
CA ALA A 557 -43.12 -14.28 8.44
C ALA A 557 -42.54 -12.88 8.14
N LEU A 558 -42.60 -11.95 9.11
CA LEU A 558 -42.04 -10.60 8.99
C LEU A 558 -40.52 -10.55 9.23
N LEU A 559 -39.97 -11.55 9.92
CA LEU A 559 -38.56 -11.60 10.28
C LEU A 559 -37.68 -11.98 9.08
N SER A 560 -36.44 -11.49 9.08
CA SER A 560 -35.41 -11.96 8.15
C SER A 560 -35.14 -13.46 8.35
N GLU A 561 -34.63 -14.13 7.31
CA GLU A 561 -34.23 -15.55 7.38
C GLU A 561 -33.24 -15.83 8.53
N ASN A 562 -32.34 -14.88 8.81
CA ASN A 562 -31.38 -15.01 9.91
C ASN A 562 -32.07 -14.88 11.28
N ALA A 563 -32.99 -13.93 11.46
CA ALA A 563 -33.79 -13.81 12.69
C ALA A 563 -34.64 -15.06 12.91
N GLN A 564 -35.32 -15.54 11.88
CA GLN A 564 -36.17 -16.73 11.92
C GLN A 564 -35.49 -17.94 12.56
N SER A 565 -34.19 -18.15 12.30
CA SER A 565 -33.41 -19.25 12.89
C SER A 565 -33.34 -19.28 14.42
N HIS A 566 -33.63 -18.14 15.07
CA HIS A 566 -33.62 -18.01 16.53
C HIS A 566 -34.95 -18.37 17.20
N TRP A 567 -36.02 -18.55 16.42
CA TRP A 567 -37.37 -18.74 16.91
C TRP A 567 -37.86 -20.14 16.59
N LYS A 568 -38.50 -20.77 17.58
CA LYS A 568 -39.09 -22.10 17.41
C LYS A 568 -40.59 -21.97 17.56
N ARG A 569 -41.30 -22.42 16.53
CA ARG A 569 -42.77 -22.45 16.53
C ARG A 569 -43.27 -23.29 17.72
N PRO A 570 -44.23 -22.79 18.51
CA PRO A 570 -44.87 -23.58 19.56
C PRO A 570 -45.50 -24.87 19.01
N GLU A 571 -45.33 -25.98 19.73
CA GLU A 571 -45.96 -27.25 19.40
C GLU A 571 -47.44 -27.23 19.81
N ILE A 572 -48.33 -27.57 18.89
CA ILE A 572 -49.76 -27.73 19.18
C ILE A 572 -50.01 -29.20 19.54
N LYS A 573 -50.35 -29.46 20.80
CA LYS A 573 -50.76 -30.80 21.25
C LYS A 573 -52.28 -30.93 21.17
N ASN A 574 -52.76 -32.13 20.82
CA ASN A 574 -54.19 -32.44 20.64
C ASN A 574 -54.85 -31.70 19.47
N VAL A 575 -54.14 -31.52 18.35
CA VAL A 575 -54.82 -31.30 17.09
C VAL A 575 -55.52 -32.63 16.79
N GLU A 576 -56.85 -32.69 16.99
CA GLU A 576 -57.61 -33.77 16.36
C GLU A 576 -57.23 -33.74 14.89
N GLU A 577 -56.61 -34.81 14.39
CA GLU A 577 -56.44 -35.02 12.97
C GLU A 577 -57.85 -35.03 12.39
N ASN A 578 -58.34 -33.85 12.02
CA ASN A 578 -59.49 -33.73 11.16
C ASN A 578 -59.03 -34.25 9.81
N ASP A 579 -59.11 -35.58 9.69
CA ASP A 579 -59.07 -36.37 8.46
C ASP A 579 -60.32 -36.07 7.62
N THR A 580 -60.72 -34.79 7.56
CA THR A 580 -61.65 -34.28 6.56
C THR A 580 -60.82 -34.02 5.31
N GLY A 581 -60.67 -35.08 4.52
CA GLY A 581 -60.06 -35.03 3.21
C GLY A 581 -60.60 -33.85 2.40
N GLY A 582 -59.68 -33.09 1.81
CA GLY A 582 -59.88 -32.27 0.64
C GLY A 582 -61.12 -31.36 0.63
N GLN A 583 -61.10 -30.26 1.38
CA GLN A 583 -61.75 -29.04 0.91
C GLN A 583 -60.76 -27.89 1.01
N GLU A 584 -60.32 -27.41 -0.16
CA GLU A 584 -59.62 -26.14 -0.32
C GLU A 584 -60.47 -25.02 0.29
N VAL A 585 -60.00 -24.45 1.39
CA VAL A 585 -60.47 -23.15 1.84
C VAL A 585 -59.75 -22.11 0.98
N VAL A 586 -60.47 -21.61 -0.02
CA VAL A 586 -60.06 -20.46 -0.82
C VAL A 586 -60.04 -19.23 0.10
N ALA A 587 -58.86 -18.69 0.35
CA ALA A 587 -58.68 -17.43 1.07
C ALA A 587 -59.16 -16.26 0.20
N ALA A 588 -59.93 -15.36 0.81
CA ALA A 588 -60.26 -14.04 0.28
C ALA A 588 -59.38 -12.98 0.94
#